data_AF-A0AA45R1Z1-F1
#
_entry.id   AF-A0AA45R1Z1-F1
#
_cell.length_a   1.000
_cell.length_b   1.000
_cell.length_c   1.000
_cell.angle_alpha   90.00
_cell.angle_beta   90.00
_cell.angle_gamma   90.00
#
_symmetry.space_group_name_H-M   'P 1'
#
loop_
_entity.id
_entity.type
_entity.pdbx_description
1 polymer ?
#
loop_
_entity_poly.entity_id
_entity_poly.type
_entity_poly.pdbx_seq_one_letter_code
_entity_poly.pdbx_strand_id
1 'polypeptide(L)'
;MWFLDEMVGGQPTAVELDLLVGEGFAGKGKRSAKVPPHGKMAARRVSGLETAAVDRSLMKITALDGTKRSTEAYVAGPVALLVAKAHKIRDRVRGAETNPARLTNKDAGDVYRLFIGFPAVEVAASWRELIEDERVGQVSATGLSLLRELFGSPRAQGTSMAVAALAGDVREERVRQACQLYVSLLPYA
;
A
#
# COMPACT_ATOMS: atom_id res chain seq x y z
N MET A 1 -3.46 -4.52 -18.65
CA MET A 1 -4.54 -4.47 -17.65
C MET A 1 -5.49 -5.56 -18.06
N TRP A 2 -5.56 -6.61 -17.25
CA TRP A 2 -6.40 -7.77 -17.55
C TRP A 2 -7.76 -7.52 -16.93
N PHE A 3 -8.83 -7.90 -17.62
CA PHE A 3 -10.18 -7.74 -17.10
C PHE A 3 -10.94 -9.03 -17.30
N LEU A 4 -11.82 -9.31 -16.34
CA LEU A 4 -12.87 -10.29 -16.48
C LEU A 4 -14.19 -9.56 -16.28
N ASP A 5 -15.10 -9.65 -17.24
CA ASP A 5 -16.43 -9.10 -17.08
C ASP A 5 -17.25 -10.04 -16.20
N GLU A 6 -17.68 -9.53 -15.04
CA GLU A 6 -18.43 -10.30 -14.05
C GLU A 6 -19.70 -9.55 -13.65
N MET A 7 -20.73 -10.31 -13.26
CA MET A 7 -21.96 -9.74 -12.71
C MET A 7 -21.81 -9.53 -11.21
N VAL A 8 -21.61 -8.29 -10.77
CA VAL A 8 -21.49 -7.91 -9.35
C VAL A 8 -22.75 -7.16 -8.93
N GLY A 9 -23.55 -7.76 -8.05
CA GLY A 9 -24.80 -7.13 -7.60
C GLY A 9 -25.81 -6.86 -8.73
N GLY A 10 -25.80 -7.68 -9.79
CA GLY A 10 -26.65 -7.48 -10.97
C GLY A 10 -26.13 -6.44 -11.97
N GLN A 11 -24.94 -5.88 -11.77
CA GLN A 11 -24.31 -4.93 -12.69
C GLN A 11 -23.10 -5.57 -13.39
N PRO A 12 -22.98 -5.46 -14.72
CA PRO A 12 -21.77 -5.83 -15.44
C PRO A 12 -20.60 -4.98 -14.95
N THR A 13 -19.58 -5.64 -14.42
CA THR A 13 -18.41 -4.99 -13.82
C THR A 13 -17.15 -5.60 -14.40
N ALA A 14 -16.32 -4.77 -15.02
CA ALA A 14 -14.99 -5.18 -15.45
C ALA A 14 -14.08 -5.32 -14.21
N VAL A 15 -13.82 -6.56 -13.80
CA VAL A 15 -12.93 -6.87 -12.68
C VAL A 15 -11.49 -6.80 -13.16
N GLU A 16 -10.79 -5.75 -12.72
CA GLU A 16 -9.40 -5.51 -13.09
C GLU A 16 -8.43 -6.41 -12.33
N LEU A 17 -7.55 -7.07 -13.06
CA LEU A 17 -6.38 -7.76 -12.56
C LEU A 17 -5.10 -7.07 -13.05
N ASP A 18 -4.35 -6.57 -12.07
CA ASP A 18 -3.05 -5.96 -12.26
C ASP A 18 -1.95 -6.91 -11.78
N LEU A 19 -0.93 -7.09 -12.61
CA LEU A 19 0.32 -7.74 -12.22
C LEU A 19 1.37 -6.66 -12.00
N LEU A 20 1.84 -6.54 -10.77
CA LEU A 20 2.80 -5.53 -10.37
C LEU A 20 4.06 -6.21 -9.82
N VAL A 21 5.22 -5.63 -10.10
CA VAL A 21 6.52 -6.12 -9.63
C VAL A 21 7.27 -4.97 -8.98
N GLY A 22 7.81 -5.22 -7.78
CA GLY A 22 8.72 -4.30 -7.10
C GLY A 22 9.86 -3.87 -8.03
N GLU A 23 10.16 -2.58 -8.08
CA GLU A 23 11.15 -2.02 -9.00
C GLU A 23 12.52 -2.67 -8.86
N GLY A 24 12.95 -2.94 -7.62
CA GLY A 24 14.20 -3.64 -7.31
C GLY A 24 14.27 -5.07 -7.87
N PHE A 25 13.13 -5.72 -8.12
CA PHE A 25 13.06 -7.09 -8.62
C PHE A 25 12.74 -7.19 -10.12
N ALA A 26 12.32 -6.09 -10.74
CA ALA A 26 11.81 -6.11 -12.11
C ALA A 26 12.90 -6.16 -13.22
N GLY A 27 14.19 -6.21 -12.86
CA GLY A 27 15.31 -6.28 -13.81
C GLY A 27 15.46 -5.01 -14.68
N LYS A 28 16.01 -5.12 -15.89
CA LYS A 28 16.22 -3.96 -16.79
C LYS A 28 14.90 -3.44 -17.39
N GLY A 29 14.71 -2.11 -17.44
CA GLY A 29 13.57 -1.46 -18.08
C GLY A 29 13.09 -0.21 -17.35
N LYS A 30 12.14 0.53 -17.92
CA LYS A 30 11.60 1.79 -17.32
C LYS A 30 10.18 1.68 -16.78
N ARG A 31 9.30 0.87 -17.39
CA ARG A 31 7.86 0.85 -17.05
C ARG A 31 7.26 -0.53 -16.86
N SER A 32 7.73 -1.52 -17.62
CA SER A 32 7.25 -2.89 -17.51
C SER A 32 8.28 -3.82 -16.87
N ALA A 33 7.78 -4.88 -16.24
CA ALA A 33 8.56 -6.01 -15.77
C ALA A 33 8.36 -7.16 -16.76
N LYS A 34 9.46 -7.78 -17.20
CA LYS A 34 9.38 -8.93 -18.10
C LYS A 34 9.15 -10.20 -17.28
N VAL A 35 8.06 -10.90 -17.58
CA VAL A 35 7.71 -12.17 -16.95
C VAL A 35 7.51 -13.20 -18.06
N PRO A 36 8.58 -13.82 -18.59
CA PRO A 36 8.45 -14.87 -19.61
C PRO A 36 7.58 -16.03 -19.11
N PRO A 37 6.76 -16.66 -19.99
CA PRO A 37 6.64 -16.45 -21.43
C PRO A 37 5.70 -15.28 -21.83
N HIS A 38 5.20 -14.50 -20.87
CA HIS A 38 4.18 -13.48 -21.13
C HIS A 38 4.73 -12.23 -21.85
N GLY A 39 3.82 -11.50 -22.50
CA GLY A 39 4.14 -10.30 -23.28
C GLY A 39 4.73 -9.16 -22.44
N LYS A 40 5.42 -8.22 -23.11
CA LYS A 40 6.17 -7.11 -22.48
C LYS A 40 5.34 -6.13 -21.63
N MET A 41 4.01 -6.19 -21.71
CA MET A 41 3.07 -5.34 -20.95
C MET A 41 2.30 -6.14 -19.89
N ALA A 42 2.66 -7.40 -19.65
CA ALA A 42 1.96 -8.28 -18.73
C ALA A 42 2.05 -7.78 -17.29
N ALA A 43 3.17 -7.19 -16.89
CA ALA A 43 3.39 -6.66 -15.55
C ALA A 43 4.01 -5.26 -15.55
N ARG A 44 3.66 -4.47 -14.53
CA ARG A 44 4.15 -3.10 -14.33
C ARG A 44 5.16 -3.04 -13.19
N ARG A 45 6.11 -2.12 -13.30
CA ARG A 45 7.08 -1.83 -12.23
C ARG A 45 6.46 -0.82 -11.26
N VAL A 46 6.61 -1.06 -9.97
CA VAL A 46 6.11 -0.16 -8.92
C VAL A 46 7.11 -0.12 -7.77
N SER A 47 7.55 1.08 -7.40
CA SER A 47 8.41 1.27 -6.23
C SER A 47 7.61 1.07 -4.94
N GLY A 48 8.23 0.46 -3.93
CA GLY A 48 7.60 0.21 -2.63
C GLY A 48 6.82 -1.11 -2.54
N LEU A 49 6.83 -1.95 -3.57
CA LEU A 49 6.25 -3.30 -3.52
C LEU A 49 7.27 -4.39 -3.20
N GLU A 50 8.56 -4.07 -3.13
CA GLU A 50 9.63 -5.03 -2.89
C GLU A 50 9.48 -5.70 -1.52
N THR A 51 9.09 -4.93 -0.50
CA THR A 51 8.87 -5.44 0.86
C THR A 51 7.82 -6.54 0.91
N ALA A 52 6.84 -6.54 0.00
CA ALA A 52 5.82 -7.59 -0.08
C ALA A 52 6.38 -8.95 -0.50
N ALA A 53 7.61 -9.05 -0.99
CA ALA A 53 8.27 -10.33 -1.24
C ALA A 53 8.87 -10.95 0.04
N VAL A 54 9.11 -10.13 1.07
CA VAL A 54 9.76 -10.51 2.33
C VAL A 54 8.75 -10.52 3.47
N ASP A 55 8.07 -9.40 3.73
CA ASP A 55 7.00 -9.27 4.72
C ASP A 55 5.68 -9.77 4.12
N ARG A 56 5.49 -11.09 4.20
CA ARG A 56 4.30 -11.78 3.71
C ARG A 56 4.07 -13.08 4.47
N SER A 57 2.81 -13.49 4.57
CA SER A 57 2.43 -14.78 5.13
C SER A 57 1.49 -15.52 4.17
N LEU A 58 1.56 -16.86 4.17
CA LEU A 58 0.61 -17.66 3.41
C LEU A 58 -0.75 -17.61 4.11
N MET A 59 -1.76 -17.10 3.40
CA MET A 59 -3.12 -16.95 3.94
C MET A 59 -4.11 -17.68 3.04
N LYS A 60 -5.07 -18.34 3.67
CA LYS A 60 -6.26 -18.88 3.00
C LYS A 60 -7.26 -17.75 2.79
N ILE A 61 -7.53 -17.43 1.54
CA ILE A 61 -8.54 -16.45 1.12
C ILE A 61 -9.82 -17.19 0.78
N THR A 62 -10.91 -16.87 1.47
CA THR A 62 -12.23 -17.48 1.27
C THR A 62 -13.14 -16.54 0.48
N ALA A 63 -14.01 -17.12 -0.35
CA ALA A 63 -15.01 -16.34 -1.07
C ALA A 63 -15.99 -15.64 -0.10
N LEU A 64 -16.38 -14.41 -0.43
CA LEU A 64 -17.29 -13.59 0.38
C LEU A 64 -18.78 -13.86 0.08
N ASP A 65 -19.07 -14.64 -0.96
CA ASP A 65 -20.43 -14.98 -1.41
C ASP A 65 -21.05 -16.18 -0.68
N GLY A 66 -20.41 -16.61 0.42
CA GLY A 66 -20.83 -17.78 1.20
C GLY A 66 -20.52 -19.13 0.54
N THR A 67 -19.90 -19.16 -0.64
CA THR A 67 -19.47 -20.42 -1.26
C THR A 67 -18.25 -21.00 -0.54
N LYS A 68 -17.99 -22.30 -0.76
CA LYS A 68 -16.82 -23.00 -0.19
C LYS A 68 -15.52 -22.74 -0.96
N ARG A 69 -15.52 -21.82 -1.93
CA ARG A 69 -14.33 -21.52 -2.74
C ARG A 69 -13.27 -20.86 -1.88
N SER A 70 -12.05 -21.33 -2.00
CA SER A 70 -10.89 -20.73 -1.35
C SER A 70 -9.64 -20.94 -2.17
N THR A 71 -8.67 -20.05 -1.99
CA THR A 71 -7.32 -20.19 -2.52
C THR A 71 -6.31 -19.83 -1.45
N GLU A 72 -5.08 -20.30 -1.57
CA GLU A 72 -3.97 -19.87 -0.74
C GLU A 72 -3.09 -18.91 -1.55
N ALA A 73 -2.75 -17.80 -0.92
CA ALA A 73 -1.84 -16.82 -1.51
C ALA A 73 -0.97 -16.23 -0.42
N TYR A 74 0.24 -15.83 -0.79
CA TYR A 74 1.02 -14.99 0.09
C TYR A 74 0.43 -13.59 0.10
N VAL A 75 0.06 -13.12 1.30
CA VAL A 75 -0.51 -11.81 1.54
C VAL A 75 0.55 -10.95 2.23
N ALA A 76 0.71 -9.73 1.73
CA ALA A 76 1.64 -8.76 2.28
C ALA A 76 1.29 -8.43 3.74
N GLY A 77 2.32 -8.39 4.58
CA GLY A 77 2.20 -7.95 5.95
C GLY A 77 2.01 -6.44 6.09
N PRO A 78 1.78 -5.95 7.31
CA PRO A 78 1.41 -4.56 7.56
C PRO A 78 2.51 -3.58 7.15
N VAL A 79 3.79 -3.92 7.33
CA VAL A 79 4.90 -3.04 6.94
C VAL A 79 4.99 -2.94 5.42
N ALA A 80 4.88 -4.07 4.72
CA ALA A 80 4.87 -4.08 3.26
C ALA A 80 3.73 -3.23 2.68
N LEU A 81 2.53 -3.35 3.25
CA LEU A 81 1.38 -2.53 2.86
C LEU A 81 1.63 -1.04 3.13
N LEU A 82 2.19 -0.68 4.29
CA LEU A 82 2.49 0.71 4.63
C LEU A 82 3.55 1.32 3.70
N VAL A 83 4.63 0.60 3.40
CA VAL A 83 5.67 1.03 2.46
C VAL A 83 5.06 1.28 1.08
N ALA A 84 4.29 0.32 0.55
CA ALA A 84 3.63 0.45 -0.75
C ALA A 84 2.70 1.67 -0.81
N LYS A 85 1.91 1.90 0.25
CA LYS A 85 0.98 3.03 0.33
C LYS A 85 1.71 4.37 0.44
N ALA A 86 2.80 4.45 1.22
CA ALA A 86 3.58 5.67 1.37
C ALA A 86 4.17 6.13 0.02
N HIS A 87 4.78 5.21 -0.75
CA HIS A 87 5.28 5.51 -2.10
C HIS A 87 4.17 5.99 -3.03
N LYS A 88 3.05 5.26 -3.06
CA LYS A 88 1.91 5.58 -3.94
C LYS A 88 1.27 6.93 -3.62
N ILE A 89 1.13 7.27 -2.34
CA ILE A 89 0.60 8.57 -1.91
C ILE A 89 1.59 9.68 -2.30
N ARG A 90 2.90 9.47 -2.08
CA ARG A 90 3.92 10.46 -2.46
C ARG A 90 3.90 10.77 -3.96
N ASP A 91 3.77 9.74 -4.80
CA ASP A 91 3.68 9.92 -6.26
C ASP A 91 2.45 10.71 -6.68
N ARG A 92 1.32 10.55 -5.99
CA ARG A 92 0.11 11.34 -6.23
C ARG A 92 0.25 12.78 -5.78
N VAL A 93 0.85 13.00 -4.62
CA VAL A 93 1.14 14.35 -4.12
C VAL A 93 1.99 15.11 -5.13
N ARG A 94 3.10 14.52 -5.59
CA ARG A 94 3.94 15.12 -6.64
C ARG A 94 3.19 15.29 -7.95
N GLY A 95 2.42 14.28 -8.35
CA GLY A 95 1.60 14.33 -9.56
C GLY A 95 0.55 15.44 -9.53
N ALA A 96 0.04 15.80 -8.35
CA ALA A 96 -0.97 16.83 -8.16
C ALA A 96 -0.43 18.25 -8.41
N GLU A 97 0.88 18.46 -8.27
CA GLU A 97 1.55 19.73 -8.62
C GLU A 97 1.38 20.08 -10.09
N THR A 98 1.28 19.06 -10.96
CA THR A 98 1.08 19.23 -12.41
C THR A 98 -0.35 18.96 -12.86
N ASN A 99 -1.06 18.07 -12.18
CA ASN A 99 -2.46 17.78 -12.46
C ASN A 99 -3.21 17.45 -11.16
N PRO A 100 -3.95 18.42 -10.59
CA PRO A 100 -4.68 18.24 -9.33
C PRO A 100 -5.62 17.02 -9.30
N ALA A 101 -6.16 16.60 -10.45
CA ALA A 101 -7.07 15.45 -10.54
C ALA A 101 -6.39 14.11 -10.21
N ARG A 102 -5.05 14.06 -10.14
CA ARG A 102 -4.31 12.85 -9.76
C ARG A 102 -4.30 12.61 -8.25
N LEU A 103 -4.66 13.61 -7.44
CA LEU A 103 -4.72 13.46 -5.99
C LEU A 103 -5.98 12.66 -5.63
N THR A 104 -5.81 11.49 -5.02
CA THR A 104 -6.93 10.70 -4.54
C THR A 104 -6.70 10.27 -3.09
N ASN A 105 -7.73 10.48 -2.27
CA ASN A 105 -7.65 10.34 -0.81
C ASN A 105 -7.71 8.89 -0.34
N LYS A 106 -8.25 7.97 -1.16
CA LYS A 106 -8.52 6.57 -0.80
C LYS A 106 -7.34 5.87 -0.11
N ASP A 107 -6.13 5.97 -0.67
CA ASP A 107 -4.97 5.27 -0.12
C ASP A 107 -4.54 5.81 1.25
N ALA A 108 -4.81 7.09 1.57
CA ALA A 108 -4.58 7.63 2.90
C ALA A 108 -5.60 7.09 3.92
N GLY A 109 -6.85 6.86 3.50
CA GLY A 109 -7.85 6.14 4.30
C GLY A 109 -7.44 4.68 4.58
N ASP A 110 -6.82 4.00 3.61
CA ASP A 110 -6.29 2.65 3.82
C ASP A 110 -5.12 2.64 4.82
N VAL A 111 -4.22 3.65 4.79
CA VAL A 111 -3.16 3.81 5.79
C VAL A 111 -3.75 3.96 7.19
N TYR A 112 -4.79 4.79 7.36
CA TYR A 112 -5.48 4.89 8.66
C TYR A 112 -6.05 3.55 9.11
N ARG A 113 -6.67 2.77 8.19
CA ARG A 113 -7.19 1.43 8.50
C ARG A 113 -6.09 0.48 8.96
N LEU A 114 -4.89 0.55 8.37
CA LEU A 114 -3.73 -0.20 8.82
C LEU A 114 -3.28 0.25 10.23
N PHE A 115 -3.24 1.56 10.50
CA PHE A 115 -2.86 2.09 11.81
C PHE A 115 -3.80 1.64 12.93
N ILE A 116 -5.11 1.54 12.67
CA ILE A 116 -6.05 1.05 13.69
C ILE A 116 -6.17 -0.48 13.72
N GLY A 117 -5.73 -1.16 12.66
CA GLY A 117 -5.86 -2.61 12.50
C GLY A 117 -4.67 -3.41 13.05
N PHE A 118 -3.48 -2.80 13.13
CA PHE A 118 -2.25 -3.47 13.54
C PHE A 118 -1.53 -2.71 14.66
N PRO A 119 -1.12 -3.35 15.77
CA PRO A 119 -0.40 -2.68 16.85
C PRO A 119 0.91 -2.02 16.38
N ALA A 120 1.11 -0.74 16.70
CA ALA A 120 2.28 0.01 16.27
C ALA A 120 3.61 -0.60 16.74
N VAL A 121 3.62 -1.24 17.92
CA VAL A 121 4.83 -1.88 18.47
C VAL A 121 5.27 -3.09 17.64
N GLU A 122 4.32 -3.91 17.20
CA GLU A 122 4.59 -5.06 16.33
C GLU A 122 5.06 -4.58 14.95
N VAL A 123 4.37 -3.60 14.38
CA VAL A 123 4.77 -2.97 13.11
C VAL A 123 6.16 -2.35 13.22
N ALA A 124 6.49 -1.69 14.33
CA ALA A 124 7.81 -1.11 14.57
C ALA A 124 8.92 -2.17 14.66
N ALA A 125 8.64 -3.33 15.26
CA ALA A 125 9.58 -4.45 15.32
C ALA A 125 9.85 -5.02 13.92
N SER A 126 8.80 -5.36 13.17
CA SER A 126 8.93 -5.86 11.79
C SER A 126 9.62 -4.83 10.88
N TRP A 127 9.39 -3.53 11.09
CA TRP A 127 10.06 -2.51 10.29
C TRP A 127 11.58 -2.49 10.53
N ARG A 128 12.03 -2.65 11.79
CA ARG A 128 13.46 -2.75 12.12
C ARG A 128 14.10 -3.93 11.40
N GLU A 129 13.44 -5.09 11.41
CA GLU A 129 13.94 -6.28 10.70
C GLU A 129 14.05 -6.03 9.19
N LEU A 130 13.05 -5.39 8.58
CA LEU A 130 13.08 -5.11 7.14
C LEU A 130 14.11 -4.06 6.73
N ILE A 131 14.47 -3.12 7.61
CA ILE A 131 15.54 -2.14 7.35
C ILE A 131 16.91 -2.83 7.24
N GLU A 132 17.14 -3.87 8.05
CA GLU A 132 18.39 -4.65 8.04
C GLU A 132 18.43 -5.71 6.93
N ASP A 133 17.33 -5.98 6.24
CA ASP A 133 17.28 -6.97 5.15
C ASP A 133 18.04 -6.44 3.92
N GLU A 134 19.03 -7.21 3.45
CA GLU A 134 19.91 -6.83 2.32
C GLU A 134 19.15 -6.54 1.00
N ARG A 135 17.95 -7.10 0.83
CA ARG A 135 17.16 -7.00 -0.41
C ARG A 135 16.21 -5.82 -0.37
N VAL A 136 15.68 -5.49 0.80
CA VAL A 136 14.58 -4.52 0.97
C VAL A 136 14.85 -3.41 1.98
N GLY A 137 16.04 -3.37 2.59
CA GLY A 137 16.42 -2.38 3.61
C GLY A 137 16.24 -0.94 3.15
N GLN A 138 16.82 -0.60 2.00
CA GLN A 138 16.78 0.76 1.48
C GLN A 138 15.35 1.25 1.18
N VAL A 139 14.50 0.40 0.60
CA VAL A 139 13.11 0.76 0.28
C VAL A 139 12.24 0.79 1.53
N SER A 140 12.53 -0.05 2.53
CA SER A 140 11.88 0.00 3.85
C SER A 140 12.20 1.30 4.59
N ALA A 141 13.47 1.71 4.61
CA ALA A 141 13.90 2.98 5.19
C ALA A 141 13.27 4.19 4.46
N THR A 142 13.24 4.14 3.12
CA THR A 142 12.60 5.18 2.29
C THR A 142 11.10 5.26 2.58
N GLY A 143 10.40 4.13 2.63
CA GLY A 143 8.98 4.06 2.97
C GLY A 143 8.67 4.62 4.34
N LEU A 144 9.54 4.39 5.34
CA LEU A 144 9.38 4.93 6.69
C LEU A 144 9.51 6.45 6.71
N SER A 145 10.51 6.98 6.00
CA SER A 145 10.71 8.42 5.86
C SER A 145 9.51 9.09 5.18
N LEU A 146 9.01 8.50 4.09
CA LEU A 146 7.80 8.97 3.40
C LEU A 146 6.56 8.92 4.30
N LEU A 147 6.37 7.84 5.07
CA LEU A 147 5.25 7.71 5.98
C LEU A 147 5.31 8.79 7.08
N ARG A 148 6.50 9.08 7.60
CA ARG A 148 6.73 10.17 8.56
C ARG A 148 6.44 11.54 7.97
N GLU A 149 6.90 11.82 6.75
CA GLU A 149 6.58 13.07 6.03
C GLU A 149 5.06 13.25 5.85
N LEU A 150 4.38 12.18 5.43
CA LEU A 150 2.97 12.22 5.07
C LEU A 150 2.02 12.24 6.28
N PHE A 151 2.39 11.59 7.40
CA PHE A 151 1.48 11.34 8.53
C PHE A 151 2.03 11.73 9.91
N GLY A 152 3.28 12.18 9.99
CA GLY A 152 3.95 12.47 11.28
C GLY A 152 3.43 13.68 12.03
N SER A 153 2.47 14.43 11.48
CA SER A 153 1.78 15.50 12.20
C SER A 153 0.28 15.54 11.92
N PRO A 154 -0.52 16.13 12.82
CA PRO A 154 -1.96 16.29 12.62
C PRO A 154 -2.32 17.07 11.36
N ARG A 155 -1.44 17.96 10.87
CA ARG A 155 -1.65 18.79 9.69
C ARG A 155 -0.91 18.29 8.44
N ALA A 156 -0.19 17.17 8.55
CA ALA A 156 0.53 16.59 7.42
C ALA A 156 -0.44 16.25 6.27
N GLN A 157 0.06 16.29 5.04
CA GLN A 157 -0.79 16.16 3.86
C GLN A 157 -1.51 14.80 3.82
N GLY A 158 -0.80 13.71 4.12
CA GLY A 158 -1.39 12.37 4.22
C GLY A 158 -2.47 12.29 5.30
N THR A 159 -2.26 12.92 6.45
CA THR A 159 -3.28 13.01 7.51
C THR A 159 -4.53 13.74 7.02
N SER A 160 -4.39 14.89 6.35
CA SER A 160 -5.53 15.63 5.80
C SER A 160 -6.25 14.85 4.68
N MET A 161 -5.51 14.09 3.86
CA MET A 161 -6.09 13.17 2.89
C MET A 161 -6.87 12.04 3.56
N ALA A 162 -6.37 11.48 4.67
CA ALA A 162 -7.08 10.44 5.42
C ALA A 162 -8.38 10.97 6.04
N VAL A 163 -8.37 12.19 6.58
CA VAL A 163 -9.58 12.89 7.06
C VAL A 163 -10.60 13.01 5.94
N ALA A 164 -10.19 13.48 4.77
CA ALA A 164 -11.09 13.60 3.62
C ALA A 164 -11.60 12.24 3.11
N ALA A 165 -10.77 11.19 3.18
CA ALA A 165 -11.15 9.83 2.75
C ALA A 165 -12.19 9.17 3.67
N LEU A 166 -12.24 9.58 4.94
CA LEU A 166 -13.07 8.98 5.99
C LEU A 166 -14.15 9.95 6.48
N ALA A 167 -14.39 11.03 5.74
CA ALA A 167 -15.40 12.02 6.07
C ALA A 167 -16.78 11.36 6.12
N GLY A 168 -17.49 11.54 7.25
CA GLY A 168 -18.78 10.91 7.52
C GLY A 168 -18.68 9.56 8.25
N ASP A 169 -17.55 8.84 8.13
CA ASP A 169 -17.35 7.54 8.77
C ASP A 169 -16.63 7.66 10.13
N VAL A 170 -15.66 8.56 10.22
CA VAL A 170 -14.80 8.73 11.41
C VAL A 170 -14.67 10.20 11.76
N ARG A 171 -14.74 10.53 13.05
CA ARG A 171 -14.49 11.90 13.54
C ARG A 171 -13.08 12.35 13.14
N GLU A 172 -12.96 13.53 12.54
CA GLU A 172 -11.69 14.10 12.08
C GLU A 172 -10.60 14.06 13.15
N GLU A 173 -10.92 14.49 14.38
CA GLU A 173 -9.96 14.52 15.49
C GLU A 173 -9.37 13.13 15.79
N ARG A 174 -10.18 12.07 15.68
CA ARG A 174 -9.72 10.70 15.86
C ARG A 174 -8.72 10.30 14.79
N VAL A 175 -8.98 10.66 13.53
CA VAL A 175 -8.06 10.38 12.42
C VAL A 175 -6.73 11.08 12.64
N ARG A 176 -6.76 12.38 12.96
CA ARG A 176 -5.54 13.18 13.17
C ARG A 176 -4.69 12.66 14.33
N GLN A 177 -5.33 12.36 15.47
CA GLN A 177 -4.65 11.82 16.64
C GLN A 177 -4.05 10.43 16.35
N ALA A 178 -4.82 9.53 15.74
CA ALA A 178 -4.35 8.18 15.41
C ALA A 178 -3.13 8.21 14.49
N CYS A 179 -3.15 9.01 13.43
CA CYS A 179 -2.02 9.12 12.50
C CYS A 179 -0.74 9.60 13.20
N GLN A 180 -0.82 10.69 13.97
CA GLN A 180 0.35 11.24 14.67
C GLN A 180 0.90 10.25 15.70
N LEU A 181 0.04 9.70 16.56
CA LEU A 181 0.45 8.78 17.61
C LEU A 181 1.08 7.52 17.04
N TYR A 182 0.45 6.93 16.01
CA TYR A 182 0.97 5.71 15.39
C TYR A 182 2.38 5.92 14.83
N VAL A 183 2.59 6.98 14.06
CA VAL A 183 3.89 7.30 13.46
C VAL A 183 4.94 7.64 14.53
N SER A 184 4.54 8.25 15.65
CA SER A 184 5.47 8.54 16.75
C SER A 184 6.07 7.29 17.41
N LEU A 185 5.40 6.15 17.30
CA LEU A 185 5.82 4.86 17.87
C LEU A 185 6.68 4.01 16.92
N LEU A 186 6.78 4.40 15.64
CA LEU A 186 7.62 3.72 14.65
C LEU A 186 9.11 4.02 14.89
N PRO A 187 10.04 3.17 14.39
CA PRO A 187 11.47 3.46 14.49
C PRO A 187 11.87 4.72 13.70
N TYR A 188 13.08 5.21 13.96
CA TYR A 188 13.75 6.13 13.05
C TYR A 188 14.59 5.30 12.07
N ALA A 189 14.66 5.76 10.81
CA ALA A 189 15.52 5.18 9.80
C ALA A 189 16.98 5.59 10.03
#